data_AF-A0A920FG09-F1
#
_entry.id   AF-A0A920FG09-F1
#
_cell.length_a   1.000
_cell.length_b   1.000
_cell.length_c   1.000
_cell.angle_alpha   90.00
_cell.angle_beta   90.00
_cell.angle_gamma   90.00
#
_symmetry.space_group_name_H-M   'P 1'
#
loop_
_entity.id
_entity.type
_entity.pdbx_description
1 polymer ?
#
loop_
_entity_poly.entity_id
_entity_poly.type
_entity_poly.pdbx_seq_one_letter_code
_entity_poly.pdbx_strand_id
1 'polypeptide(L)' 'MKIVIAGAGDVGTHLAKLLASEDHDIYLIDRSEESLNSCFKPN' A
#
# COMPACT_ATOMS: atom_id res chain seq x y z
N MET A 1 6.81 9.35 -9.93
CA MET A 1 7.58 8.12 -10.19
C MET A 1 6.65 6.92 -10.03
N LYS A 2 6.93 5.78 -10.67
CA LYS A 2 6.13 4.55 -10.49
C LYS A 2 6.83 3.62 -9.50
N ILE A 3 6.15 3.28 -8.41
CA ILE A 3 6.69 2.45 -7.32
C ILE A 3 5.80 1.22 -7.17
N VAL A 4 6.43 0.04 -7.06
CA VAL A 4 5.72 -1.22 -6.81
C VAL A 4 6.13 -1.74 -5.44
N ILE A 5 5.16 -2.00 -4.58
CA ILE A 5 5.36 -2.59 -3.25
C ILE A 5 4.71 -3.97 -3.25
N ALA A 6 5.51 -5.01 -3.03
CA ALA A 6 5.04 -6.39 -2.91
C ALA A 6 5.00 -6.79 -1.43
N GLY A 7 3.80 -6.78 -0.86
CA GLY A 7 3.51 -7.02 0.55
C GLY A 7 2.72 -5.87 1.18
N ALA A 8 1.50 -6.14 1.63
CA ALA A 8 0.58 -5.20 2.28
C ALA A 8 0.45 -5.45 3.80
N GLY A 9 1.45 -6.09 4.41
CA GLY A 9 1.58 -6.13 5.87
C GLY A 9 1.90 -4.75 6.47
N ASP A 10 2.18 -4.68 7.78
CA ASP A 10 2.34 -3.41 8.52
C ASP A 10 3.33 -2.45 7.86
N VAL A 11 4.51 -2.95 7.48
CA VAL A 11 5.58 -2.15 6.87
C VAL A 11 5.20 -1.68 5.47
N GLY A 12 4.68 -2.59 4.64
CA GLY A 12 4.31 -2.27 3.26
C GLY A 12 3.16 -1.29 3.17
N THR A 13 2.16 -1.44 4.04
CA THR A 13 1.04 -0.50 4.21
C THR A 13 1.53 0.87 4.69
N HIS A 14 2.41 0.92 5.68
CA HIS A 14 2.96 2.18 6.17
C HIS A 14 3.74 2.92 5.07
N LEU A 15 4.60 2.21 4.36
CA LEU A 15 5.38 2.77 3.26
C LEU A 15 4.49 3.24 2.11
N ALA A 16 3.48 2.45 1.73
CA ALA A 16 2.52 2.82 0.69
C ALA A 16 1.79 4.11 1.04
N LYS A 17 1.36 4.28 2.30
CA LYS A 17 0.70 5.51 2.77
C LYS A 17 1.63 6.72 2.77
N LEU A 18 2.87 6.54 3.24
CA LEU A 18 3.87 7.61 3.25
C LEU A 18 4.14 8.10 1.83
N LEU A 19 4.49 7.19 0.93
CA LEU A 19 4.81 7.55 -0.45
C LEU A 19 3.58 8.09 -1.20
N ALA A 20 2.36 7.60 -0.88
CA ALA A 20 1.14 8.11 -1.50
C ALA A 20 0.89 9.57 -1.08
N SER A 21 1.23 9.93 0.16
CA SER A 21 1.12 11.30 0.65
C SER A 21 2.13 12.27 0.01
N GLU A 22 3.14 11.74 -0.69
CA GLU A 22 4.13 12.50 -1.46
C GLU A 22 3.80 12.54 -2.97
N ASP A 23 2.54 12.28 -3.36
CA ASP A 23 2.04 12.29 -4.74
C ASP A 23 2.81 11.35 -5.70
N HIS A 24 3.24 10.19 -5.20
CA HIS A 24 3.80 9.13 -6.03
C HIS A 24 2.74 8.18 -6.57
N ASP A 25 2.94 7.67 -7.80
CA ASP A 25 2.11 6.60 -8.37
C ASP A 25 2.58 5.25 -7.81
N ILE A 26 1.74 4.61 -7.01
CA ILE A 26 2.11 3.39 -6.28
C ILE A 26 1.16 2.26 -6.61
N TYR A 27 1.74 1.09 -6.83
CA TYR A 27 1.02 -0.17 -6.97
C TYR A 27 1.38 -1.07 -5.78
N LEU A 28 0.41 -1.30 -4.89
CA LEU A 28 0.56 -2.22 -3.76
C LEU A 28 -0.03 -3.57 -4.14
N ILE A 29 0.75 -4.64 -4.00
CA ILE A 29 0.38 -6.00 -4.38
C ILE A 29 0.55 -6.91 -3.17
N ASP A 30 -0.46 -7.70 -2.86
CA ASP A 30 -0.38 -8.79 -1.90
C ASP A 30 -1.21 -9.98 -2.41
N ARG A 31 -0.93 -11.18 -1.90
CA ARG A 31 -1.73 -12.38 -2.17
C ARG A 31 -2.97 -12.45 -1.28
N SER A 32 -2.94 -11.77 -0.13
CA SER A 32 -4.04 -11.68 0.81
C SER A 32 -4.89 -10.45 0.51
N GLU A 33 -6.14 -10.68 0.07
CA GLU A 33 -7.13 -9.60 -0.06
C GLU A 33 -7.38 -8.89 1.27
N GLU A 34 -7.33 -9.62 2.40
CA GLU A 34 -7.49 -9.04 3.73
C GLU A 34 -6.39 -8.01 4.04
N SER A 35 -5.14 -8.33 3.70
CA SER A 35 -4.01 -7.42 3.88
C SER A 35 -4.18 -6.15 3.04
N LEU A 36 -4.63 -6.28 1.78
CA LEU A 36 -4.94 -5.12 0.94
C LEU A 36 -6.10 -4.27 1.50
N ASN A 37 -7.18 -4.90 1.96
CA ASN A 37 -8.32 -4.21 2.56
C ASN A 37 -7.97 -3.51 3.88
N SER A 38 -6.98 -4.02 4.61
CA SER A 38 -6.49 -3.38 5.83
C SER A 38 -5.73 -2.07 5.55
N CYS A 39 -5.13 -1.94 4.36
CA CYS A 39 -4.34 -0.78 3.99
C CYS A 39 -5.21 0.48 3.85
N PHE A 40 -6.35 0.37 3.15
CA PHE A 40 -7.30 1.46 2.94
C PHE A 40 -8.67 1.06 3.47
N LYS A 41 -8.87 1.17 4.78
CA LYS A 41 -10.21 1.03 5.34
C LYS A 41 -11.06 2.22 4.87
N PRO A 42 -12.15 2.01 4.12
CA PRO A 42 -13.13 3.07 3.93
C PRO A 42 -13.73 3.41 5.30
N ASN A 43 -13.82 4.71 5.60
CA ASN A 43 -14.60 5.22 6.73
C ASN A 43 -16.09 4.93 6.56
#